data_AF-A0A7W5SGF1-F1
#
_entry.id   AF-A0A7W5SGF1-F1
#
_cell.length_a   1.000
_cell.length_b   1.000
_cell.length_c   1.000
_cell.angle_alpha   90.00
_cell.angle_beta   90.00
_cell.angle_gamma   90.00
#
_symmetry.space_group_name_H-M   'P 1'
#
loop_
_entity.id
_entity.type
_entity.pdbx_description
1 polymer ?
#
loop_
_entity_poly.entity_id
_entity_poly.type
_entity_poly.pdbx_seq_one_letter_code
_entity_poly.pdbx_strand_id
1 'polypeptide(L)'
;MTKLGGTTGAIALCAAGVVAVAVPQPAYASDWGCQVVLCLATPGSPTKYAECVPPITNLWNALAIGGSFPTCTGVGIKTKKAKHGYDLTVTQADGGTSRYALDTRYQTVTQQ
;
A
#
# COMPACT_ATOMS: atom_id res chain seq x y z
N MET A 1 55.83 -3.58 33.22
CA MET A 1 56.29 -4.28 32.01
C MET A 1 55.76 -5.70 32.18
N THR A 2 54.74 -6.22 31.48
CA THR A 2 54.50 -6.24 30.03
C THR A 2 53.06 -6.72 29.78
N LYS A 3 52.34 -6.11 28.84
CA LYS A 3 51.05 -6.58 28.31
C LYS A 3 51.31 -7.72 27.32
N LEU A 4 50.60 -8.84 27.44
CA LEU A 4 50.39 -9.77 26.32
C LEU A 4 48.92 -10.20 26.34
N GLY A 5 48.17 -9.72 25.35
CA GLY A 5 46.76 -9.99 25.19
C GLY A 5 46.52 -11.44 24.80
N GLY A 6 45.64 -12.11 25.54
CA GLY A 6 45.07 -13.40 25.17
C GLY A 6 43.80 -13.22 24.36
N THR A 7 43.54 -14.12 23.42
CA THR A 7 42.69 -15.30 23.67
C THR A 7 42.53 -16.10 22.38
N THR A 8 43.05 -17.32 22.44
CA THR A 8 42.77 -18.44 21.54
C THR A 8 41.29 -18.80 21.64
N GLY A 9 40.60 -18.94 20.52
CA GLY A 9 39.21 -19.39 20.47
C GLY A 9 38.84 -19.87 19.09
N ALA A 10 39.33 -21.06 18.72
CA ALA A 10 38.89 -21.76 17.52
C ALA A 10 37.41 -22.14 17.69
N ILE A 11 36.54 -21.57 16.86
CA ILE A 11 35.15 -22.02 16.72
C ILE A 11 34.98 -22.43 15.26
N ALA A 12 35.05 -23.73 15.02
CA ALA A 12 34.63 -24.35 13.77
C ALA A 12 33.10 -24.23 13.67
N LEU A 13 32.61 -23.36 12.80
CA LEU A 13 31.19 -23.24 12.49
C LEU A 13 30.91 -23.96 11.17
N CYS A 14 30.25 -25.12 11.29
CA CYS A 14 29.66 -25.86 10.19
C CYS A 14 28.78 -24.93 9.35
N ALA A 15 29.10 -24.79 8.07
CA ALA A 15 28.29 -24.07 7.09
C ALA A 15 27.01 -24.87 6.77
N ALA A 16 26.03 -24.85 7.67
CA ALA A 16 24.66 -25.21 7.35
C ALA A 16 23.96 -23.95 6.86
N GLY A 17 23.86 -23.80 5.53
CA GLY A 17 23.15 -22.70 4.89
C GLY A 17 21.66 -22.77 5.24
N VAL A 18 21.24 -21.98 6.23
CA VAL A 18 19.83 -21.74 6.50
C VAL A 18 19.34 -20.72 5.47
N VAL A 19 18.85 -21.21 4.33
CA VAL A 19 18.11 -20.37 3.39
C VAL A 19 16.79 -20.03 4.09
N ALA A 20 16.75 -18.87 4.74
CA ALA A 20 15.51 -18.30 5.23
C ALA A 20 14.65 -17.94 4.02
N VAL A 21 13.82 -18.88 3.57
CA VAL A 21 12.71 -18.58 2.67
C VAL A 21 11.79 -17.64 3.42
N ALA A 22 11.92 -16.34 3.15
CA ALA A 22 10.95 -15.33 3.53
C ALA A 22 9.65 -15.67 2.78
N VAL A 23 8.87 -16.61 3.33
CA VAL A 23 7.50 -16.85 2.88
C VAL A 23 6.76 -15.54 3.10
N PRO A 24 6.29 -14.86 2.04
CA PRO A 24 5.51 -13.64 2.22
C PRO A 24 4.32 -14.03 3.09
N GLN A 25 4.33 -13.54 4.34
CA GLN A 25 3.21 -13.72 5.24
C GLN A 25 2.02 -13.08 4.51
N PRO A 26 0.85 -13.74 4.44
CA PRO A 26 -0.35 -13.10 3.95
C PRO A 26 -0.65 -11.96 4.93
N ALA A 27 -0.13 -10.77 4.61
CA ALA A 27 -0.47 -9.57 5.31
C ALA A 27 -1.96 -9.40 5.06
N TYR A 28 -2.77 -9.47 6.12
CA TYR A 28 -4.18 -9.09 6.11
C TYR A 28 -4.28 -7.58 5.84
N ALA A 29 -3.82 -7.14 4.67
CA ALA A 29 -4.23 -5.90 4.07
C ALA A 29 -5.68 -6.08 3.64
N SER A 30 -6.49 -5.02 3.69
CA SER A 30 -7.74 -5.02 2.93
C SER A 30 -7.34 -5.17 1.46
N ASP A 31 -7.38 -6.40 0.94
CA ASP A 31 -6.89 -6.73 -0.41
C ASP A 31 -7.54 -5.81 -1.45
N TRP A 32 -8.84 -5.58 -1.28
CA TRP A 32 -9.64 -4.68 -2.09
C TRP A 32 -9.21 -3.21 -2.02
N GLY A 33 -8.68 -2.74 -0.89
CA GLY A 33 -8.20 -1.37 -0.72
C GLY A 33 -6.92 -1.10 -1.49
N CYS A 34 -6.00 -2.07 -1.46
CA CYS A 34 -4.78 -2.02 -2.25
C CYS A 34 -5.08 -2.13 -3.75
N GLN A 35 -6.03 -2.99 -4.14
CA GLN A 35 -6.51 -3.08 -5.52
C GLN A 35 -7.08 -1.74 -6.01
N VAL A 36 -7.90 -1.06 -5.19
CA VAL A 36 -8.42 0.27 -5.54
C VAL A 36 -7.27 1.25 -5.76
N VAL A 37 -6.32 1.36 -4.83
CA VAL A 37 -5.19 2.30 -4.98
C VAL A 37 -4.39 2.02 -6.25
N LEU A 38 -4.13 0.74 -6.55
CA LEU A 38 -3.43 0.34 -7.78
C LEU A 38 -4.21 0.74 -9.04
N CYS A 39 -5.53 0.59 -9.02
CA CYS A 39 -6.42 0.99 -10.11
C CYS A 39 -6.53 2.51 -10.27
N LEU A 40 -6.36 3.29 -9.20
CA LEU A 40 -6.30 4.76 -9.28
C LEU A 40 -4.93 5.25 -9.77
N ALA A 41 -3.85 4.52 -9.46
CA ALA A 41 -2.50 4.84 -9.88
C ALA A 41 -2.23 4.52 -11.36
N THR A 42 -3.09 3.69 -11.99
CA THR A 42 -2.99 3.42 -13.42
C THR A 42 -3.54 4.60 -14.22
N PRO A 43 -2.75 5.20 -15.13
CA PRO A 43 -3.19 6.35 -15.91
C PRO A 43 -4.34 5.96 -16.84
N GLY A 44 -5.44 6.72 -16.78
CA GLY A 44 -6.63 6.48 -17.58
C GLY A 44 -7.90 6.46 -16.73
N SER A 45 -8.99 5.96 -17.30
CA SER A 45 -10.25 5.84 -16.57
C SER A 45 -10.17 4.68 -15.57
N PRO A 46 -10.70 4.81 -14.34
CA PRO A 46 -10.63 3.77 -13.31
C PRO A 46 -11.21 2.41 -13.72
N THR A 47 -12.06 2.37 -14.74
CA THR A 47 -12.71 1.16 -15.28
C THR A 47 -12.12 0.69 -16.61
N LYS A 48 -11.03 1.31 -17.07
CA LYS A 48 -10.39 0.96 -18.36
C LYS A 48 -9.90 -0.48 -18.39
N TYR A 49 -9.47 -1.00 -17.24
CA TYR A 49 -9.08 -2.39 -17.06
C TYR A 49 -10.22 -3.15 -16.40
N ALA A 50 -10.59 -4.31 -16.95
CA ALA A 50 -11.68 -5.14 -16.43
C ALA A 50 -11.45 -5.54 -14.96
N GLU A 51 -10.20 -5.78 -14.57
CA GLU A 51 -9.79 -6.08 -13.19
C GLU A 51 -10.09 -4.92 -12.22
N CYS A 52 -10.11 -3.69 -12.73
CA CYS A 52 -10.39 -2.50 -11.93
C CYS A 52 -11.89 -2.18 -11.80
N VAL A 53 -12.75 -2.80 -12.61
CA VAL A 53 -14.20 -2.53 -12.54
C VAL A 53 -14.77 -2.95 -11.17
N PRO A 54 -14.60 -4.20 -10.69
CA PRO A 54 -15.14 -4.59 -9.39
C PRO A 54 -14.65 -3.74 -8.21
N PRO A 55 -13.33 -3.49 -8.01
CA PRO A 55 -12.86 -2.73 -6.87
C PRO A 55 -13.27 -1.26 -6.94
N ILE A 56 -13.28 -0.64 -8.12
CA ILE A 56 -13.72 0.76 -8.29
C ILE A 56 -15.23 0.90 -8.07
N THR A 57 -16.05 -0.03 -8.57
CA THR A 57 -17.49 -0.01 -8.28
C THR A 57 -17.73 -0.14 -6.78
N ASN A 58 -16.99 -1.02 -6.10
CA ASN A 58 -17.10 -1.17 -4.65
C ASN A 58 -16.67 0.09 -3.90
N LEU A 59 -15.60 0.75 -4.35
CA LEU A 59 -15.20 2.07 -3.83
C LEU A 59 -16.35 3.07 -3.92
N TRP A 60 -16.97 3.24 -5.09
CA TRP A 60 -18.06 4.20 -5.26
C TRP A 60 -19.27 3.87 -4.41
N ASN A 61 -19.62 2.58 -4.26
CA ASN A 61 -20.69 2.16 -3.37
C ASN A 61 -20.39 2.52 -1.91
N ALA A 62 -19.17 2.24 -1.43
CA ALA A 62 -18.74 2.58 -0.08
C ALA A 62 -18.78 4.10 0.17
N LEU A 63 -18.34 4.92 -0.80
CA LEU A 63 -18.39 6.37 -0.69
C LEU A 63 -19.82 6.92 -0.79
N ALA A 64 -20.71 6.29 -1.59
CA ALA A 64 -22.10 6.70 -1.76
C ALA A 64 -22.91 6.58 -0.46
N ILE A 65 -22.61 5.55 0.35
CA ILE A 65 -23.23 5.38 1.68
C ILE A 65 -22.55 6.19 2.79
N GLY A 66 -21.58 7.05 2.43
CA GLY A 66 -20.84 7.89 3.38
C GLY A 66 -19.72 7.16 4.12
N GLY A 67 -19.29 6.00 3.64
CA GLY A 67 -18.17 5.24 4.18
C GLY A 67 -16.84 5.98 4.02
N SER A 68 -15.83 5.47 4.73
CA SER A 68 -14.44 5.89 4.56
C SER A 68 -13.78 5.15 3.40
N PHE A 69 -12.72 5.74 2.85
CA PHE A 69 -11.90 5.08 1.85
C PHE A 69 -11.20 3.85 2.47
N PRO A 70 -11.05 2.73 1.73
CA PRO A 70 -10.40 1.53 2.24
C PRO A 70 -8.95 1.76 2.66
N THR A 71 -8.51 1.05 3.70
CA THR A 71 -7.10 1.04 4.10
C THR A 71 -6.33 -0.02 3.33
N CYS A 72 -5.06 0.26 3.00
CA CYS A 72 -4.12 -0.67 2.39
C CYS A 72 -2.86 -0.71 3.25
N THR A 73 -2.45 -1.88 3.73
CA THR A 73 -1.24 -2.02 4.55
C THR A 73 0.00 -1.78 3.69
N GLY A 74 0.94 -0.98 4.19
CA GLY A 74 2.14 -0.58 3.43
C GLY A 74 1.93 0.63 2.51
N VAL A 75 0.70 1.16 2.44
CA VAL A 75 0.37 2.41 1.75
C VAL A 75 -0.31 3.37 2.73
N GLY A 76 0.28 4.54 2.95
CA GLY A 76 -0.30 5.59 3.78
C GLY A 76 -1.43 6.29 3.05
N ILE A 77 -2.69 5.95 3.36
CA ILE A 77 -3.86 6.61 2.76
C ILE A 77 -4.42 7.64 3.73
N LYS A 78 -4.48 8.90 3.32
CA LYS A 78 -5.09 10.00 4.07
C LYS A 78 -6.34 10.53 3.37
N THR A 79 -7.43 10.34 4.11
CA THR A 79 -8.82 10.78 3.92
C THR A 79 -9.12 12.25 4.20
N LYS A 80 -9.50 13.11 3.26
CA LYS A 80 -10.16 14.38 3.61
C LYS A 80 -11.48 14.55 2.87
N LYS A 81 -12.56 14.84 3.60
CA LYS A 81 -13.87 15.10 2.98
C LYS A 81 -13.83 16.45 2.26
N ALA A 82 -14.23 16.44 0.99
CA ALA A 82 -14.41 17.62 0.16
C ALA A 82 -15.91 17.91 -0.02
N LYS A 83 -16.24 19.07 -0.60
CA LYS A 83 -17.64 19.50 -0.79
C LYS A 83 -18.46 18.50 -1.64
N HIS A 84 -17.82 17.87 -2.63
CA HIS A 84 -18.46 16.95 -3.58
C HIS A 84 -17.78 15.56 -3.61
N GLY A 85 -17.08 15.18 -2.54
CA GLY A 85 -16.43 13.88 -2.45
C GLY A 85 -15.27 13.86 -1.46
N TYR A 86 -14.10 13.39 -1.90
CA TYR A 86 -12.94 13.16 -1.03
C TYR A 86 -11.63 13.55 -1.71
N ASP A 87 -10.78 14.26 -0.99
CA ASP A 87 -9.36 14.42 -1.34
C ASP A 87 -8.58 13.28 -0.69
N LEU A 88 -7.89 12.52 -1.53
CA LEU A 88 -7.05 11.41 -1.15
C LEU A 88 -5.58 11.78 -1.29
N THR A 89 -4.80 11.50 -0.26
CA THR A 89 -3.34 11.50 -0.35
C THR A 89 -2.85 10.08 -0.12
N VAL A 90 -2.12 9.54 -1.09
CA VAL A 90 -1.58 8.18 -1.09
C VAL A 90 -0.07 8.26 -1.00
N THR A 91 0.48 7.82 0.12
CA THR A 91 1.93 7.71 0.34
C THR A 91 2.35 6.25 0.14
N GLN A 92 3.16 6.00 -0.87
CA GLN A 92 3.70 4.70 -1.23
C GLN A 92 4.89 4.32 -0.34
N ALA A 93 5.28 3.04 -0.35
CA ALA A 93 6.35 2.52 0.50
C ALA A 93 7.75 3.07 0.16
N ASP A 94 7.94 3.56 -1.06
CA ASP A 94 9.14 4.28 -1.51
C ASP A 94 9.20 5.74 -1.01
N GLY A 95 8.15 6.21 -0.33
CA GLY A 95 8.00 7.59 0.13
C GLY A 95 7.34 8.51 -0.90
N GLY A 96 7.06 8.02 -2.11
CA GLY A 96 6.31 8.76 -3.12
C GLY A 96 4.93 9.12 -2.62
N THR A 97 4.47 10.36 -2.87
CA THR A 97 3.13 10.79 -2.47
C THR A 97 2.35 11.28 -3.69
N SER A 98 1.16 10.72 -3.90
CA SER A 98 0.23 11.09 -4.96
C SER A 98 -1.06 11.62 -4.36
N ARG A 99 -1.65 12.64 -4.98
CA ARG A 99 -2.94 13.22 -4.55
C ARG A 99 -4.01 12.97 -5.60
N TYR A 100 -5.20 12.63 -5.14
CA TYR A 100 -6.35 12.34 -5.98
C TYR A 100 -7.57 13.06 -5.44
N ALA A 101 -8.31 13.74 -6.30
CA ALA A 101 -9.64 14.26 -6.00
C ALA A 101 -10.68 13.27 -6.52
N LEU A 102 -11.51 12.75 -5.63
CA LEU A 102 -12.63 11.86 -5.96
C LEU A 102 -13.91 12.68 -5.88
N ASP A 103 -14.62 12.77 -7.01
CA ASP A 103 -15.95 13.37 -7.07
C ASP A 103 -17.00 12.25 -7.02
N THR A 104 -17.79 12.22 -5.95
CA THR A 104 -18.80 11.17 -5.75
C THR A 104 -20.08 11.41 -6.55
N ARG A 105 -20.30 12.61 -7.10
CA ARG A 105 -21.46 12.92 -7.95
C ARG A 105 -21.27 12.35 -9.34
N TYR A 106 -20.07 12.45 -9.89
CA TYR A 106 -19.75 11.98 -11.24
C TYR A 106 -18.92 10.70 -11.28
N GLN A 107 -18.54 10.17 -10.11
CA GLN A 107 -17.69 8.98 -9.99
C GLN A 107 -16.37 9.16 -10.77
N THR A 108 -15.80 10.36 -10.71
CA THR A 108 -14.56 10.72 -11.40
C THR A 108 -13.40 10.84 -10.44
N VAL A 109 -12.21 10.51 -10.94
CA VAL A 109 -10.94 10.58 -10.21
C VAL A 109 -10.00 11.50 -10.97
N THR A 110 -9.44 12.49 -10.30
CA THR A 110 -8.50 13.44 -10.89
C THR A 110 -7.22 13.47 -10.06
N GLN A 111 -6.08 13.15 -10.66
CA GLN A 111 -4.78 13.32 -10.01
C GLN A 111 -4.44 14.83 -9.91
N GLN A 112 -3.94 15.26 -8.76
CA GLN A 112 -3.59 16.66 -8.47
C GLN A 112 -2.07 16.88 -8.46
#